data_AF-A0A541B8N8-F1
#
_entry.id   AF-A0A541B8N8-F1
#
_cell.length_a   1.000
_cell.length_b   1.000
_cell.length_c   1.000
_cell.angle_alpha   90.00
_cell.angle_beta   90.00
_cell.angle_gamma   90.00
#
_symmetry.space_group_name_H-M   'P 1'
#
loop_
_entity.id
_entity.type
_entity.pdbx_description
1 polymer ?
#
loop_
_entity_poly.entity_id
_entity_poly.type
_entity_poly.pdbx_seq_one_letter_code
_entity_poly.pdbx_strand_id
1 'polypeptide(L)'
;MVAALNETLLDPSRLPAVVADVQELIDAEVSDKSGASGLALKGGYGAVKKVGPSIVPDAVEGLLPGFVARLEPFWQDFGTAGAAGFGEFLTARGDEVADALLGVTDEKIEGTSKSAVKKVYSSLRPSAKKNVVEALPRLGALVQKHAS
;
A
#
# COMPACT_ATOMS: atom_id res chain seq x y z
N MET A 1 15.26 11.58 15.42
CA MET A 1 14.71 10.23 15.52
C MET A 1 13.20 10.37 15.41
N VAL A 2 12.58 9.63 14.51
CA VAL A 2 11.13 9.64 14.28
C VAL A 2 10.47 8.56 15.16
N ALA A 3 9.23 8.78 15.61
CA ALA A 3 8.47 7.75 16.34
C ALA A 3 8.22 6.54 15.45
N ALA A 4 8.08 5.35 16.03
CA ALA A 4 7.88 4.13 15.25
C ALA A 4 6.51 4.15 14.55
N LEU A 5 6.44 3.64 13.32
CA LEU A 5 5.19 3.64 12.55
C LEU A 5 4.15 2.71 13.20
N ASN A 6 4.57 1.63 13.86
CA ASN A 6 3.65 0.73 14.55
C ASN A 6 2.92 1.40 15.74
N GLU A 7 3.58 2.28 16.48
CA GLU A 7 3.00 3.02 17.62
C GLU A 7 1.93 4.02 17.17
N THR A 8 1.93 4.37 15.88
CA THR A 8 1.07 5.39 15.31
C THR A 8 0.03 4.79 14.38
N LEU A 9 0.44 4.17 13.27
CA LEU A 9 -0.44 3.66 12.22
C LEU A 9 -1.23 2.42 12.65
N LEU A 10 -0.79 1.70 13.69
CA LEU A 10 -1.46 0.52 14.23
C LEU A 10 -2.10 0.77 15.61
N ASP A 11 -2.08 2.02 16.10
CA ASP A 11 -2.78 2.37 17.33
C ASP A 11 -4.29 2.14 17.15
N PRO A 12 -4.97 1.35 18.01
CA PRO A 12 -6.39 1.05 17.86
C PRO A 12 -7.32 2.27 17.79
N SER A 13 -6.94 3.39 18.44
CA SER A 13 -7.70 4.64 18.41
C SER A 13 -7.54 5.42 17.10
N ARG A 14 -6.47 5.14 16.34
CA ARG A 14 -6.13 5.83 15.07
C ARG A 14 -6.38 4.96 13.85
N LEU A 15 -6.34 3.64 14.01
CA LEU A 15 -6.49 2.64 12.97
C LEU A 15 -7.71 2.88 12.05
N PRO A 16 -8.92 3.22 12.56
CA PRO A 16 -10.05 3.50 11.68
C PRO A 16 -9.81 4.65 10.69
N ALA A 17 -9.14 5.72 11.14
CA ALA A 17 -8.80 6.86 10.30
C ALA A 17 -7.69 6.52 9.30
N VAL A 18 -6.70 5.72 9.71
CA VAL A 18 -5.63 5.23 8.83
C VAL A 18 -6.23 4.37 7.70
N VAL A 19 -7.10 3.41 8.03
CA VAL A 19 -7.75 2.54 7.05
C VAL A 19 -8.61 3.34 6.08
N ALA A 20 -9.38 4.33 6.58
CA ALA A 20 -10.19 5.20 5.74
C ALA A 20 -9.35 6.02 4.74
N ASP A 21 -8.28 6.65 5.20
CA ASP A 21 -7.38 7.43 4.34
C ASP A 21 -6.66 6.54 3.33
N VAL A 22 -6.26 5.31 3.70
CA VAL A 22 -5.65 4.36 2.77
C VAL A 22 -6.66 3.92 1.69
N GLN A 23 -7.92 3.72 2.06
CA GLN A 23 -8.97 3.45 1.08
C GLN A 23 -9.16 4.62 0.12
N GLU A 24 -9.19 5.86 0.61
CA GLU A 24 -9.28 7.06 -0.24
C GLU A 24 -8.09 7.17 -1.20
N LEU A 25 -6.88 6.87 -0.71
CA LEU A 25 -5.69 6.80 -1.54
C LEU A 25 -5.85 5.77 -2.66
N ILE A 26 -6.31 4.54 -2.36
CA ILE A 26 -6.53 3.50 -3.37
C ILE A 26 -7.58 3.96 -4.40
N ASP A 27 -8.68 4.57 -3.94
CA ASP A 27 -9.72 5.11 -4.80
C ASP A 27 -9.15 6.17 -5.77
N ALA A 28 -8.33 7.10 -5.27
CA ALA A 28 -7.69 8.13 -6.07
C ALA A 28 -6.67 7.55 -7.07
N GLU A 29 -5.79 6.64 -6.61
CA GLU A 29 -4.79 6.00 -7.46
C GLU A 29 -5.43 5.20 -8.60
N VAL A 30 -6.52 4.49 -8.34
CA VAL A 30 -7.25 3.76 -9.39
C VAL A 30 -7.97 4.73 -10.34
N SER A 31 -8.57 5.79 -9.80
CA SER A 31 -9.28 6.82 -10.59
C SER A 31 -8.34 7.55 -11.55
N ASP A 32 -7.09 7.76 -11.19
CA ASP A 32 -6.13 8.50 -12.02
C ASP A 32 -5.51 7.66 -13.14
N LYS A 33 -5.69 6.32 -13.12
CA LYS A 33 -5.14 5.44 -14.17
C LYS A 33 -5.79 5.74 -15.52
N SER A 34 -4.96 5.94 -16.54
CA SER A 34 -5.38 6.25 -17.90
C SER A 34 -5.04 5.11 -18.88
N GLY A 35 -5.53 5.22 -20.11
CA GLY A 35 -5.33 4.22 -21.16
C GLY A 35 -6.10 2.90 -20.95
N ALA A 36 -5.91 1.95 -21.88
CA ALA A 36 -6.65 0.69 -21.88
C ALA A 36 -6.41 -0.15 -20.61
N SER A 37 -5.18 -0.22 -20.11
CA SER A 37 -4.85 -0.91 -18.85
C SER A 37 -5.48 -0.21 -17.63
N GLY A 38 -5.58 1.12 -17.65
CA GLY A 38 -6.26 1.88 -16.60
C GLY A 38 -7.77 1.62 -16.57
N LEU A 39 -8.42 1.51 -17.74
CA LEU A 39 -9.83 1.13 -17.82
C LEU A 39 -10.09 -0.26 -17.24
N ALA A 40 -9.21 -1.24 -17.54
CA ALA A 40 -9.31 -2.58 -16.99
C ALA A 40 -9.15 -2.58 -15.45
N LEU A 41 -8.18 -1.84 -14.91
CA LEU A 41 -7.95 -1.72 -13.48
C LEU A 41 -9.15 -1.06 -12.76
N LYS A 42 -9.68 0.04 -13.30
CA LYS A 42 -10.90 0.71 -12.81
C LYS A 42 -12.10 -0.23 -12.79
N GLY A 43 -12.31 -0.96 -13.89
CA GLY A 43 -13.40 -1.94 -14.00
C GLY A 43 -13.28 -3.06 -12.97
N GLY A 44 -12.08 -3.63 -12.82
CA GLY A 44 -11.80 -4.68 -11.84
C GLY A 44 -12.00 -4.20 -10.40
N TYR A 45 -11.46 -3.03 -10.06
CA TYR A 45 -11.63 -2.45 -8.74
C TYR A 45 -13.09 -2.11 -8.42
N GLY A 46 -13.83 -1.55 -9.39
CA GLY A 46 -15.27 -1.32 -9.25
C GLY A 46 -16.07 -2.61 -9.06
N ALA A 47 -15.66 -3.72 -9.68
CA ALA A 47 -16.27 -5.03 -9.44
C ALA A 47 -15.98 -5.56 -8.02
N VAL A 48 -14.76 -5.35 -7.50
CA VAL A 48 -14.42 -5.68 -6.11
C VAL A 48 -15.31 -4.92 -5.14
N LYS A 49 -15.45 -3.59 -5.28
CA LYS A 49 -16.32 -2.78 -4.40
C LYS A 49 -17.79 -3.22 -4.39
N LYS A 50 -18.27 -3.88 -5.45
CA LYS A 50 -19.64 -4.43 -5.52
C LYS A 50 -19.84 -5.69 -4.68
N VAL A 51 -18.78 -6.39 -4.29
CA VAL A 51 -18.86 -7.56 -3.40
C VAL A 51 -19.37 -7.14 -2.02
N GLY A 52 -18.98 -5.95 -1.56
CA GLY A 52 -19.48 -5.35 -0.33
C GLY A 52 -18.67 -4.12 0.07
N PRO A 53 -19.25 -3.21 0.87
CA PRO A 53 -18.57 -1.98 1.28
C PRO A 53 -17.35 -2.23 2.18
N SER A 54 -17.27 -3.39 2.85
CA SER A 54 -16.16 -3.72 3.74
C SER A 54 -14.95 -4.38 3.04
N ILE A 55 -15.10 -4.84 1.79
CA ILE A 55 -14.08 -5.70 1.16
C ILE A 55 -12.70 -5.03 1.03
N VAL A 56 -12.68 -3.73 0.75
CA VAL A 56 -11.44 -2.94 0.64
C VAL A 56 -10.89 -2.60 2.03
N PRO A 57 -11.65 -1.99 2.97
CA PRO A 57 -11.12 -1.70 4.29
C PRO A 57 -10.70 -2.96 5.06
N ASP A 58 -11.43 -4.07 4.97
CA ASP A 58 -11.04 -5.35 5.59
C ASP A 58 -9.70 -5.87 5.02
N ALA A 59 -9.49 -5.72 3.71
CA ALA A 59 -8.24 -6.10 3.06
C ALA A 59 -7.08 -5.19 3.48
N VAL A 60 -7.32 -3.88 3.59
CA VAL A 60 -6.35 -2.89 4.07
C VAL A 60 -5.97 -3.22 5.51
N GLU A 61 -6.94 -3.35 6.41
CA GLU A 61 -6.72 -3.66 7.82
C GLU A 61 -5.93 -4.96 8.00
N GLY A 62 -6.28 -6.00 7.23
CA GLY A 62 -5.58 -7.28 7.28
C GLY A 62 -4.16 -7.31 6.70
N LEU A 63 -3.77 -6.30 5.92
CA LEU A 63 -2.42 -6.19 5.32
C LEU A 63 -1.55 -5.12 5.96
N LEU A 64 -2.19 -4.12 6.60
CA LEU A 64 -1.54 -2.94 7.15
C LEU A 64 -0.39 -3.26 8.12
N PRO A 65 -0.49 -4.22 9.06
CA PRO A 65 0.63 -4.54 9.94
C PRO A 65 1.89 -4.99 9.18
N GLY A 66 1.71 -5.78 8.12
CA GLY A 66 2.80 -6.21 7.25
C GLY A 66 3.42 -5.03 6.49
N PHE A 67 2.60 -4.14 5.93
CA PHE A 67 3.10 -2.96 5.23
C PHE A 67 3.83 -1.99 6.16
N VAL A 68 3.31 -1.76 7.37
CA VAL A 68 3.98 -0.94 8.39
C VAL A 68 5.36 -1.51 8.73
N ALA A 69 5.45 -2.81 8.97
CA ALA A 69 6.73 -3.47 9.23
C ALA A 69 7.73 -3.32 8.07
N ARG A 70 7.27 -3.32 6.82
CA ARG A 70 8.12 -3.11 5.63
C ARG A 70 8.52 -1.66 5.42
N LEU A 71 7.69 -0.70 5.86
CA LEU A 71 7.96 0.73 5.76
C LEU A 71 8.87 1.25 6.88
N GLU A 72 8.88 0.57 8.03
CA GLU A 72 9.66 1.00 9.22
C GLU A 72 11.14 1.28 8.92
N PRO A 73 11.91 0.43 8.20
CA PRO A 73 13.30 0.73 7.89
C PRO A 73 13.47 2.00 7.05
N PHE A 74 12.59 2.22 6.06
CA PHE A 74 12.61 3.44 5.24
C PHE A 74 12.26 4.68 6.06
N TRP A 75 11.36 4.55 7.02
CA TRP A 75 10.97 5.64 7.93
C TRP A 75 12.10 6.04 8.86
N GLN A 76 12.81 5.05 9.43
CA GLN A 76 13.98 5.31 10.27
C GLN A 76 15.11 5.98 9.48
N ASP A 77 15.40 5.50 8.27
CA ASP A 77 16.37 6.13 7.37
C ASP A 77 15.96 7.58 7.05
N PHE A 78 14.69 7.81 6.69
CA PHE A 78 14.14 9.14 6.42
C PHE A 78 14.37 10.11 7.58
N GLY A 79 14.17 9.66 8.82
CA GLY A 79 14.39 10.46 10.03
C GLY A 79 15.84 10.91 10.25
N THR A 80 16.79 10.39 9.48
CA THR A 80 18.22 10.78 9.52
C THR A 80 18.72 11.42 8.21
N ALA A 81 17.99 11.23 7.11
CA ALA A 81 18.42 11.63 5.76
C ALA A 81 18.26 13.13 5.46
N GLY A 82 17.44 13.87 6.22
CA GLY A 82 17.18 15.29 5.98
C GLY A 82 16.40 15.59 4.70
N ALA A 83 15.65 14.60 4.17
CA ALA A 83 14.79 14.78 3.00
C ALA A 83 13.58 15.69 3.33
N ALA A 84 13.03 16.37 2.32
CA ALA A 84 11.93 17.33 2.50
C ALA A 84 10.61 16.65 2.91
N GLY A 85 10.39 15.40 2.51
CA GLY A 85 9.22 14.61 2.91
C GLY A 85 9.37 13.13 2.61
N PHE A 86 8.60 12.30 3.30
CA PHE A 86 8.68 10.86 3.19
C PHE A 86 8.24 10.35 1.81
N GLY A 87 7.25 11.00 1.18
CA GLY A 87 6.85 10.68 -0.20
C GLY A 87 7.97 10.84 -1.22
N GLU A 88 8.77 11.90 -1.12
CA GLU A 88 9.95 12.11 -1.97
C GLU A 88 11.02 11.05 -1.67
N PHE A 89 11.26 10.78 -0.38
CA PHE A 89 12.20 9.76 0.06
C PHE A 89 11.86 8.37 -0.49
N LEU A 90 10.60 7.95 -0.44
CA LEU A 90 10.15 6.67 -1.01
C LEU A 90 10.26 6.66 -2.54
N THR A 91 9.93 7.76 -3.19
CA THR A 91 10.00 7.88 -4.66
C THR A 91 11.43 7.71 -5.18
N ALA A 92 12.41 8.28 -4.47
CA ALA A 92 13.84 8.10 -4.79
C ALA A 92 14.31 6.64 -4.68
N ARG A 93 13.56 5.78 -3.97
CA ARG A 93 13.84 4.36 -3.74
C ARG A 93 12.74 3.45 -4.30
N GLY A 94 12.06 3.91 -5.35
CA GLY A 94 10.76 3.36 -5.73
C GLY A 94 10.72 1.85 -5.95
N ASP A 95 11.72 1.28 -6.63
CA ASP A 95 11.78 -0.17 -6.86
C ASP A 95 11.95 -0.97 -5.57
N GLU A 96 12.82 -0.51 -4.68
CA GLU A 96 13.11 -1.15 -3.39
C GLU A 96 11.86 -1.13 -2.49
N VAL A 97 11.21 0.03 -2.39
CA VAL A 97 10.00 0.20 -1.58
C VAL A 97 8.84 -0.61 -2.16
N ALA A 98 8.66 -0.61 -3.48
CA ALA A 98 7.60 -1.37 -4.13
C ALA A 98 7.78 -2.88 -3.94
N ASP A 99 9.01 -3.39 -4.05
CA ASP A 99 9.29 -4.80 -3.79
C ASP A 99 9.09 -5.16 -2.31
N ALA A 100 9.50 -4.28 -1.38
CA ALA A 100 9.28 -4.49 0.04
C ALA A 100 7.78 -4.57 0.39
N LEU A 101 6.97 -3.65 -0.13
CA LEU A 101 5.51 -3.64 0.08
C LEU A 101 4.87 -4.87 -0.55
N LEU A 102 5.15 -5.15 -1.81
CA LEU A 102 4.53 -6.29 -2.48
C LEU A 102 4.95 -7.63 -1.89
N GLY A 103 6.13 -7.70 -1.26
CA GLY A 103 6.57 -8.84 -0.45
C GLY A 103 5.58 -9.27 0.62
N VAL A 104 4.80 -8.35 1.21
CA VAL A 104 3.74 -8.69 2.18
C VAL A 104 2.65 -9.53 1.52
N THR A 105 2.25 -9.14 0.31
CA THR A 105 1.24 -9.88 -0.45
C THR A 105 1.81 -11.17 -1.04
N ASP A 106 3.09 -11.19 -1.42
CA ASP A 106 3.78 -12.39 -1.88
C ASP A 106 3.75 -13.46 -0.76
N GLU A 107 4.16 -13.12 0.46
CA GLU A 107 4.16 -14.01 1.63
C GLU A 107 2.76 -14.55 1.95
N LYS A 108 1.75 -13.68 1.94
CA LYS A 108 0.36 -14.08 2.17
C LYS A 108 -0.13 -15.08 1.13
N ILE A 109 0.27 -14.89 -0.13
CA ILE A 109 -0.10 -15.78 -1.23
C ILE A 109 0.69 -17.08 -1.18
N GLU A 110 1.98 -17.05 -0.84
CA GLU A 110 2.79 -18.25 -0.63
C GLU A 110 2.22 -19.15 0.46
N GLY A 111 1.74 -18.57 1.55
CA GLY A 111 1.09 -19.27 2.66
C GLY A 111 -0.27 -19.91 2.31
N THR A 112 -0.90 -19.58 1.17
CA THR A 112 -2.20 -20.17 0.82
C THR A 112 -2.06 -21.56 0.17
N SER A 113 -2.96 -22.50 0.52
CA SER A 113 -3.08 -23.79 -0.18
C SER A 113 -3.88 -23.69 -1.49
N LYS A 114 -4.47 -22.52 -1.80
CA LYS A 114 -5.35 -22.31 -2.95
C LYS A 114 -4.52 -22.03 -4.22
N SER A 115 -4.18 -23.09 -4.96
CA SER A 115 -3.37 -23.00 -6.20
C SER A 115 -3.95 -22.05 -7.26
N ALA A 116 -5.28 -21.98 -7.40
CA ALA A 116 -5.94 -21.05 -8.31
C ALA A 116 -5.68 -19.58 -7.94
N VAL A 117 -5.71 -19.25 -6.63
CA VAL A 117 -5.44 -17.90 -6.12
C VAL A 117 -3.98 -17.53 -6.37
N LYS A 118 -3.05 -18.45 -6.09
CA LYS A 118 -1.62 -18.29 -6.40
C LYS A 118 -1.40 -17.94 -7.88
N LYS A 119 -2.00 -18.71 -8.79
CA LYS A 119 -1.85 -18.51 -10.23
C LYS A 119 -2.37 -17.13 -10.69
N VAL A 120 -3.55 -16.73 -10.21
CA VAL A 120 -4.11 -15.41 -10.53
C VAL A 120 -3.19 -14.30 -10.02
N TYR A 121 -2.76 -14.37 -8.76
CA TYR A 121 -1.87 -13.39 -8.16
C TYR A 121 -0.55 -13.26 -8.94
N SER A 122 0.14 -14.37 -9.22
CA SER A 122 1.42 -14.36 -9.93
C SER A 122 1.31 -13.73 -11.33
N SER A 123 0.15 -13.84 -12.00
CA SER A 123 -0.07 -13.19 -13.31
C SER A 123 -0.22 -11.67 -13.22
N LEU A 124 -0.71 -11.16 -12.08
CA LEU A 124 -0.95 -9.72 -11.85
C LEU A 124 0.24 -9.03 -11.18
N ARG A 125 1.05 -9.77 -10.44
CA ARG A 125 2.18 -9.25 -9.66
C ARG A 125 3.16 -8.36 -10.44
N PRO A 126 3.54 -8.67 -11.70
CA PRO A 126 4.44 -7.81 -12.47
C PRO A 126 3.85 -6.42 -12.75
N SER A 127 2.55 -6.34 -13.08
CA SER A 127 1.89 -5.06 -13.35
C SER A 127 1.58 -4.29 -12.06
N ALA A 128 1.44 -4.97 -10.93
CA ALA A 128 1.26 -4.35 -9.63
C ALA A 128 2.45 -3.48 -9.20
N LYS A 129 3.70 -3.90 -9.49
CA LYS A 129 4.90 -3.12 -9.13
C LYS A 129 4.85 -1.69 -9.66
N LYS A 130 4.54 -1.53 -10.94
CA LYS A 130 4.39 -0.21 -11.57
C LYS A 130 3.34 0.65 -10.83
N ASN A 131 2.19 0.05 -10.49
CA ASN A 131 1.14 0.78 -9.79
C ASN A 131 1.57 1.22 -8.38
N VAL A 132 2.32 0.38 -7.67
CA VAL A 132 2.85 0.73 -6.33
C VAL A 132 3.86 1.86 -6.43
N VAL A 133 4.82 1.79 -7.37
CA VAL A 133 5.81 2.86 -7.59
C VAL A 133 5.13 4.20 -7.86
N GLU A 134 4.12 4.22 -8.74
CA GLU A 134 3.36 5.44 -9.07
C GLU A 134 2.61 6.03 -7.86
N ALA A 135 2.20 5.18 -6.92
CA ALA A 135 1.47 5.60 -5.72
C ALA A 135 2.36 6.08 -4.56
N LEU A 136 3.68 5.83 -4.60
CA LEU A 136 4.60 6.14 -3.50
C LEU A 136 4.59 7.60 -3.03
N PRO A 137 4.49 8.62 -3.91
CA PRO A 137 4.40 10.01 -3.45
C PRO A 137 3.20 10.24 -2.51
N ARG A 138 2.00 9.77 -2.87
CA ARG A 138 0.80 9.90 -2.05
C ARG A 138 0.86 9.03 -0.81
N LEU A 139 1.39 7.81 -0.94
CA LEU A 139 1.54 6.88 0.17
C LEU A 139 2.45 7.45 1.25
N GLY A 140 3.62 7.97 0.87
CA GLY A 140 4.55 8.55 1.84
C GLY A 140 3.98 9.79 2.52
N ALA A 141 3.22 10.64 1.80
CA ALA A 141 2.52 11.77 2.41
C ALA A 141 1.47 11.33 3.44
N LEU A 142 0.69 10.29 3.13
CA LEU A 142 -0.29 9.70 4.04
C LEU A 142 0.38 9.12 5.28
N VAL A 143 1.45 8.32 5.11
CA VAL A 143 2.19 7.73 6.22
C VAL A 143 2.76 8.83 7.11
N GLN A 144 3.36 9.87 6.52
CA GLN A 144 3.89 11.00 7.29
C GLN A 144 2.80 11.77 8.05
N LYS A 145 1.62 11.99 7.44
CA LYS A 145 0.44 12.57 8.12
C LYS A 145 0.06 11.77 9.36
N HIS A 146 0.02 10.44 9.26
CA HIS A 146 -0.37 9.56 10.36
C HIS A 146 0.78 9.22 11.31
N ALA A 147 2.04 9.47 10.96
CA ALA A 147 3.17 9.28 11.89
C ALA A 147 3.43 10.52 12.78
N SER A 148 2.71 11.62 12.52
CA SER A 148 2.80 12.89 13.25
C SER A 148 1.84 12.96 14.45
#